data_AF-A0A963R9K4-F1
#
_entry.id   AF-A0A963R9K4-F1
#
_cell.length_a   1.000
_cell.length_b   1.000
_cell.length_c   1.000
_cell.angle_alpha   90.00
_cell.angle_beta   90.00
_cell.angle_gamma   90.00
#
_symmetry.space_group_name_H-M   'P 1'
#
loop_
_entity.id
_entity.type
_entity.pdbx_description
1 polymer ?
#
loop_
_entity_poly.entity_id
_entity_poly.type
_entity_poly.pdbx_seq_one_letter_code
_entity_poly.pdbx_strand_id
1 'polypeptide(L)'
;MATVDEPKNRFPKITEEGLDDLRKRIGVKIENTIEPWNYEASRDAIRHYAHGIGDDNPLWCDPEYAGQTRYGSIVALPSFLFTTSRLISGYCGGLSGVHAMWAGADWTWHKPVLRNDVISTEAHLKDLVEHQTKFAGRSFQQIYHVDFYNQSGDMVAEADSWVFRTDRDEARERGTKYTEARGRVEPFTQEQLDEFYEIYDNEEIRGATPRYWEDVREGEKLPPMMKGPMTVTGFICYAQGWGG
;
A
#
# COMPACT_ATOMS: atom_id res chain seq x y z
N MET A 1 -0.57 -53.11 10.85
CA MET A 1 -0.46 -52.09 9.78
C MET A 1 -1.24 -50.87 10.25
N ALA A 2 -0.54 -49.85 10.75
CA ALA A 2 -1.18 -48.58 11.05
C ALA A 2 -1.39 -47.85 9.72
N THR A 3 -2.65 -47.58 9.39
CA THR A 3 -3.04 -46.70 8.29
C THR A 3 -2.42 -45.33 8.56
N VAL A 4 -1.51 -44.91 7.69
CA VAL A 4 -1.01 -43.53 7.65
C VAL A 4 -2.20 -42.70 7.21
N ASP A 5 -2.79 -41.96 8.14
CA ASP A 5 -3.85 -41.00 7.88
C ASP A 5 -3.30 -39.97 6.88
N GLU A 6 -3.92 -39.83 5.71
CA GLU A 6 -3.53 -38.78 4.75
C GLU A 6 -3.61 -37.42 5.47
N PRO A 7 -2.63 -36.52 5.28
CA PRO A 7 -2.68 -35.22 5.92
C PRO A 7 -3.94 -34.49 5.44
N LYS A 8 -4.93 -34.36 6.33
CA LYS A 8 -6.14 -33.58 6.08
C LYS A 8 -5.71 -32.15 5.76
N ASN A 9 -5.84 -31.81 4.48
CA ASN A 9 -5.57 -30.49 3.92
C ASN A 9 -6.22 -29.42 4.80
N ARG A 10 -5.41 -28.65 5.53
CA ARG A 10 -5.87 -27.88 6.70
C ARG A 10 -6.44 -26.53 6.29
N PHE A 11 -6.19 -26.09 5.05
CA PHE A 11 -6.67 -24.83 4.51
C PHE A 11 -7.35 -25.01 3.14
N PRO A 12 -8.33 -24.14 2.82
CA PRO A 12 -8.92 -24.09 1.48
C PRO A 12 -7.86 -23.83 0.40
N LYS A 13 -7.98 -24.53 -0.73
CA LYS A 13 -7.14 -24.37 -1.93
C LYS A 13 -7.83 -23.53 -2.99
N ILE A 14 -7.06 -23.06 -3.96
CA ILE A 14 -7.59 -22.45 -5.17
C ILE A 14 -8.37 -23.51 -5.97
N THR A 15 -9.66 -23.27 -6.22
CA THR A 15 -10.54 -24.17 -6.99
C THR A 15 -10.90 -23.55 -8.34
N GLU A 16 -11.12 -24.37 -9.37
CA GLU A 16 -11.61 -23.88 -10.67
C GLU A 16 -12.97 -23.20 -10.54
N GLU A 17 -13.88 -23.73 -9.72
CA GLU A 17 -15.16 -23.09 -9.43
C GLU A 17 -14.99 -21.67 -8.88
N GLY A 18 -14.08 -21.48 -7.91
CA GLY A 18 -13.80 -20.18 -7.34
C GLY A 18 -13.13 -19.22 -8.31
N LEU A 19 -12.30 -19.73 -9.23
CA LEU A 19 -11.70 -18.96 -10.32
C LEU A 19 -12.75 -18.56 -11.36
N ASP A 20 -13.63 -19.48 -11.75
CA ASP A 20 -14.72 -19.20 -12.69
C ASP A 20 -15.69 -18.16 -12.14
N ASP A 21 -15.98 -18.22 -10.84
CA ASP A 21 -16.77 -17.20 -10.16
C ASP A 21 -16.09 -15.83 -10.09
N LEU A 22 -14.76 -15.78 -10.00
CA LEU A 22 -14.01 -14.53 -10.14
C LEU A 22 -14.03 -14.03 -11.58
N ARG A 23 -13.81 -14.91 -12.57
CA ARG A 23 -13.83 -14.57 -14.00
C ARG A 23 -15.15 -13.92 -14.42
N LYS A 24 -16.29 -14.41 -13.89
CA LYS A 24 -17.62 -13.80 -14.11
C LYS A 24 -17.75 -12.37 -13.58
N ARG A 25 -16.91 -11.96 -12.63
CA ARG A 25 -16.94 -10.63 -11.99
C ARG A 25 -15.95 -9.65 -12.63
N ILE A 26 -15.14 -10.10 -13.58
CA ILE A 26 -14.20 -9.23 -14.28
C ILE A 26 -14.98 -8.12 -15.01
N GLY A 27 -14.58 -6.87 -14.81
CA GLY A 27 -15.24 -5.69 -15.38
C GLY A 27 -16.58 -5.33 -14.75
N VAL A 28 -17.08 -6.10 -13.77
CA VAL A 28 -18.35 -5.81 -13.10
C VAL A 28 -18.11 -4.85 -11.94
N LYS A 29 -18.83 -3.72 -11.93
CA LYS A 29 -18.77 -2.72 -10.85
C LYS A 29 -19.12 -3.35 -9.51
N ILE A 30 -18.30 -3.07 -8.50
CA ILE A 30 -18.51 -3.51 -7.14
C ILE A 30 -19.41 -2.48 -6.45
N GLU A 31 -20.64 -2.88 -6.14
CA GLU A 31 -21.64 -1.97 -5.54
C GLU A 31 -21.49 -1.80 -4.03
N ASN A 32 -20.92 -2.81 -3.35
CA ASN A 32 -20.77 -2.82 -1.91
C ASN A 32 -19.32 -3.08 -1.52
N THR A 33 -18.70 -2.09 -0.91
CA THR A 33 -17.36 -2.18 -0.34
C THR A 33 -17.41 -2.04 1.18
N ILE A 34 -16.37 -2.52 1.85
CA ILE A 34 -16.18 -2.25 3.28
C ILE A 34 -15.83 -0.76 3.43
N GLU A 35 -16.28 -0.17 4.52
CA GLU A 35 -15.98 1.22 4.88
C GLU A 35 -14.46 1.49 4.78
N PRO A 36 -14.04 2.53 4.03
CA PRO A 36 -12.66 2.97 4.00
C PRO A 36 -12.25 3.55 5.34
N TRP A 37 -10.95 3.79 5.53
CA TRP A 37 -10.47 4.44 6.74
C TRP A 37 -10.82 5.93 6.77
N ASN A 38 -10.68 6.61 5.63
CA ASN A 38 -11.05 8.01 5.48
C ASN A 38 -12.00 8.19 4.29
N TYR A 39 -13.09 8.92 4.51
CA TYR A 39 -13.89 9.50 3.42
C TYR A 39 -13.44 10.91 3.04
N GLU A 40 -12.85 11.64 3.98
CA GLU A 40 -12.48 13.04 3.78
C GLU A 40 -10.99 13.25 4.03
N ALA A 41 -10.36 14.03 3.15
CA ALA A 41 -9.00 14.51 3.29
C ALA A 41 -8.91 15.67 4.31
N SER A 42 -9.36 15.40 5.55
CA SER A 42 -9.28 16.40 6.63
C SER A 42 -7.83 16.68 7.01
N ARG A 43 -7.55 17.85 7.61
CA ARG A 43 -6.20 18.21 8.07
C ARG A 43 -5.58 17.12 8.95
N ASP A 44 -6.34 16.61 9.91
CA ASP A 44 -5.82 15.64 10.85
C ASP A 44 -5.67 14.26 10.22
N ALA A 45 -6.56 13.84 9.31
CA ALA A 45 -6.39 12.59 8.57
C ALA A 45 -5.11 12.61 7.72
N ILE A 46 -4.88 13.70 6.97
CA ILE A 46 -3.68 13.91 6.14
C ILE A 46 -2.42 13.87 7.02
N ARG A 47 -2.40 14.65 8.11
CA ARG A 47 -1.26 14.72 9.02
C ARG A 47 -0.98 13.40 9.74
N HIS A 48 -2.02 12.70 10.21
CA HIS A 48 -1.85 11.40 10.86
C HIS A 48 -1.32 10.35 9.90
N TYR A 49 -1.78 10.34 8.64
CA TYR A 49 -1.23 9.46 7.61
C TYR A 49 0.25 9.79 7.33
N ALA A 50 0.58 11.07 7.12
CA ALA A 50 1.95 11.53 6.90
C ALA A 50 2.89 11.11 8.04
N HIS A 51 2.50 11.37 9.28
CA HIS A 51 3.26 10.94 10.46
C HIS A 51 3.37 9.41 10.55
N GLY A 52 2.33 8.67 10.16
CA GLY A 52 2.32 7.21 10.15
C GLY A 52 3.35 6.60 9.21
N ILE A 53 3.68 7.28 8.11
CA ILE A 53 4.74 6.87 7.17
C ILE A 53 6.08 7.58 7.41
N GLY A 54 6.17 8.42 8.45
CA GLY A 54 7.37 9.20 8.76
C GLY A 54 7.68 10.26 7.70
N ASP A 55 6.65 10.92 7.17
CA ASP A 55 6.77 12.01 6.21
C ASP A 55 6.32 13.33 6.85
N ASP A 56 7.25 14.26 6.98
CA ASP A 56 7.08 15.54 7.66
C ASP A 56 7.07 16.75 6.71
N ASN A 57 6.98 16.51 5.40
CA ASN A 57 7.01 17.59 4.42
C ASN A 57 5.91 18.65 4.73
N PRO A 58 6.31 19.92 4.88
CA PRO A 58 5.42 20.97 5.37
C PRO A 58 4.24 21.26 4.42
N LEU A 59 4.30 20.82 3.16
CA LEU A 59 3.18 20.94 2.21
C LEU A 59 1.89 20.26 2.71
N TRP A 60 1.99 19.14 3.43
CA TRP A 60 0.83 18.44 4.01
C TRP A 60 0.71 18.58 5.53
N CYS A 61 1.79 18.98 6.23
CA CYS A 61 1.82 19.04 7.69
C CYS A 61 1.61 20.46 8.26
N ASP A 62 1.99 21.51 7.53
CA ASP A 62 1.97 22.89 8.02
C ASP A 62 1.02 23.79 7.20
N PRO A 63 -0.12 24.21 7.78
CA PRO A 63 -1.06 25.13 7.12
C PRO A 63 -0.47 26.47 6.70
N GLU A 64 0.48 27.03 7.47
CA GLU A 64 1.07 28.34 7.19
C GLU A 64 1.97 28.24 5.96
N TYR A 65 2.86 27.24 5.94
CA TYR A 65 3.70 26.95 4.78
C TYR A 65 2.85 26.63 3.54
N ALA A 66 1.90 25.70 3.66
CA ALA A 66 1.06 25.28 2.53
C ALA A 66 0.24 26.44 1.94
N GLY A 67 -0.23 27.37 2.79
CA GLY A 67 -0.95 28.57 2.38
C GLY A 67 -0.14 29.54 1.53
N GLN A 68 1.20 29.52 1.62
CA GLN A 68 2.11 30.33 0.81
C GLN A 68 2.47 29.68 -0.54
N THR A 69 2.08 28.42 -0.74
CA THR A 69 2.35 27.69 -1.99
C THR A 69 1.30 27.97 -3.06
N ARG A 70 1.55 27.49 -4.29
CA ARG A 70 0.57 27.53 -5.40
C ARG A 70 -0.77 26.86 -5.11
N TYR A 71 -0.85 26.03 -4.07
CA TYR A 71 -2.07 25.32 -3.70
C TYR A 71 -2.94 26.12 -2.73
N GLY A 72 -2.39 27.12 -2.03
CA GLY A 72 -3.11 27.99 -1.11
C GLY A 72 -3.72 27.32 0.12
N SER A 73 -3.46 26.03 0.33
CA SER A 73 -3.94 25.21 1.45
C SER A 73 -3.13 23.91 1.51
N ILE A 74 -3.34 23.14 2.59
CA ILE A 74 -2.83 21.77 2.69
C ILE A 74 -3.31 20.94 1.51
N VAL A 75 -2.38 20.18 0.93
CA VAL A 75 -2.61 19.17 -0.09
C VAL A 75 -2.35 17.81 0.53
N ALA A 76 -3.23 16.84 0.34
CA ALA A 76 -2.95 15.47 0.80
C ALA A 76 -1.79 14.88 0.00
N LEU A 77 -0.88 14.18 0.69
CA LEU A 77 0.17 13.44 0.00
C LEU A 77 -0.45 12.38 -0.94
N PRO A 78 0.16 12.10 -2.11
CA PRO A 78 -0.45 11.24 -3.13
C PRO A 78 -0.92 9.87 -2.63
N SER A 79 -0.17 9.26 -1.70
CA SER A 79 -0.48 7.96 -1.12
C SER A 79 -1.60 7.99 -0.06
N PHE A 80 -2.09 9.16 0.37
CA PHE A 80 -3.25 9.27 1.25
C PHE A 80 -4.49 8.53 0.72
N LEU A 81 -4.63 8.45 -0.61
CA LEU A 81 -5.72 7.72 -1.28
C LEU A 81 -5.76 6.21 -0.96
N PHE A 82 -4.68 5.63 -0.45
CA PHE A 82 -4.73 4.25 0.07
C PHE A 82 -5.70 4.10 1.25
N THR A 83 -5.92 5.16 2.01
CA THR A 83 -6.86 5.15 3.15
C THR A 83 -8.31 5.26 2.73
N THR A 84 -8.59 5.64 1.47
CA THR A 84 -9.93 5.95 0.97
C THR A 84 -10.56 4.80 0.20
N SER A 85 -9.87 3.65 0.07
CA SER A 85 -10.43 2.43 -0.50
C SER A 85 -9.78 1.18 0.09
N ARG A 86 -10.59 0.22 0.53
CA ARG A 86 -10.10 -1.08 1.02
C ARG A 86 -9.51 -1.93 -0.13
N LEU A 87 -10.08 -1.81 -1.33
CA LEU A 87 -9.63 -2.57 -2.50
C LEU A 87 -8.24 -2.12 -2.94
N ILE A 88 -7.99 -0.80 -2.98
CA ILE A 88 -6.66 -0.31 -3.37
C ILE A 88 -5.58 -0.67 -2.33
N SER A 89 -5.96 -0.74 -1.06
CA SER A 89 -5.10 -1.20 0.05
C SER A 89 -4.99 -2.73 0.17
N GLY A 90 -5.43 -3.47 -0.84
CA GLY A 90 -5.15 -4.90 -0.98
C GLY A 90 -6.23 -5.85 -0.44
N TYR A 91 -7.39 -5.33 -0.02
CA TYR A 91 -8.54 -6.20 0.22
C TYR A 91 -9.01 -6.80 -1.11
N CYS A 92 -9.41 -8.06 -1.07
CA CYS A 92 -9.88 -8.79 -2.23
C CYS A 92 -11.03 -9.72 -1.83
N GLY A 93 -11.92 -9.99 -2.77
CA GLY A 93 -13.03 -10.93 -2.61
C GLY A 93 -12.77 -12.25 -3.33
N GLY A 94 -13.62 -13.24 -3.05
CA GLY A 94 -13.54 -14.57 -3.66
C GLY A 94 -12.44 -15.45 -3.07
N LEU A 95 -12.40 -16.72 -3.51
CA LEU A 95 -11.42 -17.72 -3.07
C LEU A 95 -11.27 -17.80 -1.53
N SER A 96 -12.40 -17.87 -0.80
CA SER A 96 -12.43 -17.81 0.66
C SER A 96 -11.46 -18.79 1.32
N GLY A 97 -10.60 -18.28 2.21
CA GLY A 97 -9.59 -19.06 2.93
C GLY A 97 -8.28 -19.30 2.18
N VAL A 98 -8.19 -18.96 0.89
CA VAL A 98 -6.91 -18.85 0.18
C VAL A 98 -6.18 -17.59 0.65
N HIS A 99 -4.86 -17.70 0.82
CA HIS A 99 -4.05 -16.58 1.29
C HIS A 99 -3.92 -15.51 0.19
N ALA A 100 -4.16 -14.25 0.54
CA ALA A 100 -3.82 -13.09 -0.29
C ALA A 100 -2.60 -12.39 0.29
N MET A 101 -1.65 -12.10 -0.59
CA MET A 101 -0.51 -11.24 -0.31
C MET A 101 -0.57 -10.03 -1.23
N TRP A 102 -0.73 -8.84 -0.67
CA TRP A 102 -0.64 -7.60 -1.44
C TRP A 102 0.77 -7.47 -2.02
N ALA A 103 0.84 -7.15 -3.32
CA ALA A 103 2.09 -7.20 -4.08
C ALA A 103 2.40 -5.93 -4.86
N GLY A 104 1.50 -4.94 -4.85
CA GLY A 104 1.76 -3.63 -5.43
C GLY A 104 0.49 -2.93 -5.89
N ALA A 105 0.69 -1.69 -6.32
CA ALA A 105 -0.30 -0.91 -7.01
C ALA A 105 0.39 0.04 -8.00
N ASP A 106 -0.27 0.27 -9.14
CA ASP A 106 0.13 1.23 -10.17
C ASP A 106 -0.89 2.37 -10.18
N TRP A 107 -0.42 3.61 -10.12
CA TRP A 107 -1.24 4.79 -9.93
C TRP A 107 -1.02 5.82 -11.03
N THR A 108 -2.10 6.46 -11.45
CA THR A 108 -2.09 7.68 -12.25
C THR A 108 -2.82 8.77 -11.48
N TRP A 109 -2.13 9.85 -11.15
CA TRP A 109 -2.74 11.02 -10.51
C TRP A 109 -3.05 12.11 -11.54
N HIS A 110 -4.29 12.59 -11.55
CA HIS A 110 -4.77 13.62 -12.47
C HIS A 110 -4.88 14.98 -11.81
N LYS A 111 -5.23 15.01 -10.52
CA LYS A 111 -5.40 16.23 -9.71
C LYS A 111 -4.88 16.01 -8.29
N PRO A 112 -4.35 17.06 -7.63
CA PRO A 112 -4.06 16.99 -6.21
C PRO A 112 -5.37 16.84 -5.42
N VAL A 113 -5.32 16.08 -4.33
CA VAL A 113 -6.39 16.03 -3.33
C VAL A 113 -6.17 17.17 -2.35
N LEU A 114 -7.12 18.11 -2.26
CA LEU A 114 -7.02 19.25 -1.37
C LEU A 114 -7.65 18.95 -0.02
N ARG A 115 -7.26 19.73 0.98
CA ARG A 115 -7.89 19.67 2.30
C ARG A 115 -9.42 19.78 2.20
N ASN A 116 -10.09 18.86 2.89
CA ASN A 116 -11.55 18.68 2.96
C ASN A 116 -12.19 18.14 1.67
N ASP A 117 -11.42 17.66 0.70
CA ASP A 117 -12.00 16.88 -0.39
C ASP A 117 -12.63 15.60 0.18
N VAL A 118 -13.86 15.32 -0.25
CA VAL A 118 -14.57 14.08 0.06
C VAL A 118 -14.35 13.11 -1.09
N ILE A 119 -13.74 11.98 -0.79
CA ILE A 119 -13.36 10.97 -1.78
C ILE A 119 -14.45 9.90 -1.89
N SER A 120 -14.84 9.66 -3.13
CA SER A 120 -15.68 8.54 -3.54
C SER A 120 -14.92 7.69 -4.54
N THR A 121 -15.25 6.40 -4.61
CA THR A 121 -14.52 5.47 -5.48
C THR A 121 -15.45 4.58 -6.27
N GLU A 122 -15.07 4.27 -7.50
CA GLU A 122 -15.66 3.20 -8.29
C GLU A 122 -14.62 2.11 -8.53
N ALA A 123 -15.00 0.84 -8.36
CA ALA A 123 -14.04 -0.25 -8.45
C ALA A 123 -14.62 -1.48 -9.13
N HIS A 124 -13.75 -2.25 -9.77
CA HIS A 124 -14.08 -3.54 -10.36
C HIS A 124 -12.87 -4.48 -10.33
N LEU A 125 -13.13 -5.79 -10.40
CA LEU A 125 -12.07 -6.76 -10.66
C LEU A 125 -11.61 -6.56 -12.12
N LYS A 126 -10.38 -6.13 -12.32
CA LYS A 126 -9.82 -5.83 -13.64
C LYS A 126 -9.38 -7.08 -14.36
N ASP A 127 -8.62 -7.94 -13.67
CA ASP A 127 -8.05 -9.14 -14.28
C ASP A 127 -7.70 -10.21 -13.23
N LEU A 128 -7.52 -11.44 -13.72
CA LEU A 128 -7.09 -12.59 -12.94
C LEU A 128 -6.06 -13.37 -13.74
N VAL A 129 -4.78 -13.12 -13.47
CA VAL A 129 -3.66 -13.66 -14.24
C VAL A 129 -3.09 -14.88 -13.53
N GLU A 130 -3.03 -16.02 -14.21
CA GLU A 130 -2.41 -17.23 -13.70
C GLU A 130 -0.88 -17.17 -13.83
N HIS A 131 -0.18 -17.51 -12.75
CA HIS A 131 1.27 -17.58 -12.69
C HIS A 131 1.73 -18.90 -12.09
N GLN A 132 2.77 -19.49 -12.68
CA GLN A 132 3.47 -20.62 -12.08
C GLN A 132 4.73 -20.15 -11.39
N THR A 133 4.75 -20.22 -10.07
CA THR A 133 5.86 -19.74 -9.24
C THR A 133 6.68 -20.90 -8.70
N LYS A 134 7.98 -20.67 -8.51
CA LYS A 134 8.89 -21.66 -7.91
C LYS A 134 8.55 -21.94 -6.43
N PHE A 135 7.94 -20.99 -5.73
CA PHE A 135 7.72 -21.04 -4.29
C PHE A 135 6.33 -21.55 -3.92
N ALA A 136 5.28 -20.99 -4.52
CA ALA A 136 3.89 -21.29 -4.17
C ALA A 136 3.18 -22.18 -5.22
N GLY A 137 3.93 -22.71 -6.19
CA GLY A 137 3.34 -23.47 -7.29
C GLY A 137 2.40 -22.58 -8.10
N ARG A 138 1.16 -23.03 -8.27
CA ARG A 138 0.12 -22.29 -8.99
C ARG A 138 -0.36 -21.11 -8.14
N SER A 139 -0.32 -19.92 -8.72
CA SER A 139 -0.73 -18.68 -8.07
C SER A 139 -1.52 -17.81 -9.02
N PHE A 140 -2.36 -16.93 -8.48
CA PHE A 140 -3.13 -16.00 -9.29
C PHE A 140 -2.89 -14.58 -8.83
N GLN A 141 -2.51 -13.72 -9.77
CA GLN A 141 -2.50 -12.29 -9.56
C GLN A 141 -3.91 -11.77 -9.81
N GLN A 142 -4.58 -11.35 -8.74
CA GLN A 142 -5.92 -10.81 -8.78
C GLN A 142 -5.83 -9.28 -8.74
N ILE A 143 -6.21 -8.62 -9.83
CA ILE A 143 -6.01 -7.18 -10.06
C ILE A 143 -7.35 -6.46 -9.96
N TYR A 144 -7.42 -5.43 -9.12
CA TYR A 144 -8.57 -4.53 -9.02
C TYR A 144 -8.20 -3.17 -9.58
N HIS A 145 -9.12 -2.57 -10.33
CA HIS A 145 -9.04 -1.17 -10.73
C HIS A 145 -9.93 -0.32 -9.82
N VAL A 146 -9.47 0.87 -9.46
CA VAL A 146 -10.19 1.84 -8.64
C VAL A 146 -10.04 3.24 -9.22
N ASP A 147 -11.16 3.87 -9.54
CA ASP A 147 -11.27 5.29 -9.86
C ASP A 147 -11.59 6.09 -8.60
N PHE A 148 -10.96 7.26 -8.44
CA PHE A 148 -11.14 8.14 -7.29
C PHE A 148 -11.66 9.51 -7.73
N TYR A 149 -12.75 9.96 -7.11
CA TYR A 149 -13.40 11.23 -7.40
C TYR A 149 -13.56 12.09 -6.14
N ASN A 150 -13.48 13.40 -6.30
CA ASN A 150 -13.85 14.36 -5.25
C ASN A 150 -15.36 14.70 -5.27
N GLN A 151 -15.79 15.53 -4.32
CA GLN A 151 -17.19 16.01 -4.18
C GLN A 151 -17.73 16.76 -5.40
N SER A 152 -16.86 17.30 -6.26
CA SER A 152 -17.27 17.99 -7.49
C SER A 152 -17.45 17.03 -8.67
N GLY A 153 -17.19 15.74 -8.48
CA GLY A 153 -17.19 14.73 -9.54
C GLY A 153 -15.91 14.73 -10.38
N ASP A 154 -14.86 15.46 -9.96
CA ASP A 154 -13.58 15.43 -10.65
C ASP A 154 -12.81 14.17 -10.31
N MET A 155 -12.30 13.48 -11.34
CA MET A 155 -11.38 12.36 -11.14
C MET A 155 -10.02 12.88 -10.67
N VAL A 156 -9.60 12.45 -9.47
CA VAL A 156 -8.33 12.86 -8.86
C VAL A 156 -7.21 11.87 -9.14
N ALA A 157 -7.52 10.58 -9.21
CA ALA A 157 -6.60 9.52 -9.56
C ALA A 157 -7.35 8.28 -10.05
N GLU A 158 -6.64 7.40 -10.75
CA GLU A 158 -7.02 6.02 -11.04
C GLU A 158 -5.85 5.10 -10.66
N ALA A 159 -6.15 3.87 -10.26
CA ALA A 159 -5.10 2.92 -9.91
C ALA A 159 -5.52 1.46 -10.04
N ASP A 160 -4.53 0.63 -10.34
CA ASP A 160 -4.63 -0.82 -10.25
C ASP A 160 -3.92 -1.30 -8.98
N SER A 161 -4.53 -2.18 -8.20
CA SER A 161 -3.90 -2.84 -7.05
C SER A 161 -4.06 -4.34 -7.18
N TRP A 162 -3.02 -5.10 -6.83
CA TRP A 162 -3.05 -6.55 -6.98
C TRP A 162 -2.53 -7.32 -5.78
N VAL A 163 -3.12 -8.49 -5.62
CA VAL A 163 -2.71 -9.50 -4.64
C VAL A 163 -2.33 -10.79 -5.36
N PHE A 164 -1.35 -11.51 -4.81
CA PHE A 164 -1.13 -12.90 -5.18
C PHE A 164 -1.96 -13.82 -4.28
N ARG A 165 -2.78 -14.65 -4.91
CA ARG A 165 -3.54 -15.74 -4.29
C ARG A 165 -2.69 -17.00 -4.36
N THR A 166 -2.37 -17.57 -3.19
CA THR A 166 -1.51 -18.76 -3.07
C THR A 166 -2.06 -19.75 -2.04
N ASP A 167 -1.82 -21.04 -2.28
CA ASP A 167 -2.20 -22.11 -1.35
C ASP A 167 -1.35 -22.05 -0.07
N ARG A 168 -2.01 -22.04 1.08
CA ARG A 168 -1.39 -21.78 2.39
C ARG A 168 -0.47 -22.92 2.86
N ASP A 169 -0.82 -24.16 2.54
CA ASP A 169 -0.04 -25.34 2.95
C ASP A 169 1.28 -25.41 2.16
N GLU A 170 1.30 -25.10 0.85
CA GLU A 170 2.57 -25.06 0.09
C GLU A 170 3.54 -23.99 0.62
N ALA A 171 3.02 -22.80 0.94
CA ALA A 171 3.84 -21.70 1.45
C ALA A 171 4.44 -22.00 2.83
N ARG A 172 3.71 -22.73 3.70
CA ARG A 172 4.20 -23.10 5.04
C ARG A 172 5.09 -24.34 5.02
N GLU A 173 4.74 -25.36 4.24
CA GLU A 173 5.50 -26.62 4.16
C GLU A 173 6.83 -26.45 3.44
N ARG A 174 6.92 -25.56 2.44
CA ARG A 174 8.19 -25.20 1.78
C ARG A 174 8.90 -24.02 2.45
N GLY A 175 8.24 -23.30 3.35
CA GLY A 175 8.70 -22.06 3.94
C GLY A 175 9.64 -22.24 5.13
N THR A 176 10.89 -22.65 4.90
CA THR A 176 11.96 -22.58 5.91
C THR A 176 12.49 -21.15 6.14
N LYS A 177 12.00 -20.18 5.36
CA LYS A 177 12.49 -18.79 5.25
C LYS A 177 12.54 -18.03 6.59
N TYR A 178 11.71 -18.39 7.57
CA TYR A 178 11.60 -17.67 8.84
C TYR A 178 11.96 -18.51 10.07
N THR A 179 12.38 -19.77 9.90
CA THR A 179 12.69 -20.65 11.04
C THR A 179 13.92 -20.16 11.81
N GLU A 180 14.92 -19.62 11.09
CA GLU A 180 16.15 -19.07 11.67
C GLU A 180 15.99 -17.63 12.16
N ALA A 181 15.04 -16.87 11.59
CA ALA A 181 14.76 -15.48 11.93
C ALA A 181 13.76 -15.31 13.09
N ARG A 182 13.06 -16.38 13.49
CA ARG A 182 12.01 -16.31 14.51
C ARG A 182 12.61 -15.97 15.88
N GLY A 183 12.23 -14.81 16.42
CA GLY A 183 12.63 -14.36 17.76
C GLY A 183 13.97 -13.62 17.82
N ARG A 184 14.62 -13.36 16.68
CA ARG A 184 15.81 -12.51 16.61
C ARG A 184 15.41 -11.11 16.17
N VAL A 185 15.16 -10.23 17.13
CA VAL A 185 15.25 -8.78 16.89
C VAL A 185 16.63 -8.38 17.33
N GLU A 186 17.57 -8.29 16.39
CA GLU A 186 18.90 -7.78 16.70
C GLU A 186 18.77 -6.26 16.92
N PRO A 187 19.08 -5.75 18.12
CA PRO A 187 19.08 -4.32 18.34
C PRO A 187 20.16 -3.68 17.48
N PHE A 188 19.88 -2.48 16.95
CA PHE A 188 20.89 -1.70 16.25
C PHE A 188 22.05 -1.38 17.19
N THR A 189 23.26 -1.51 16.68
CA THR A 189 24.48 -1.04 17.36
C THR A 189 24.49 0.49 17.42
N GLN A 190 25.28 1.07 18.32
CA GLN A 190 25.37 2.53 18.42
C GLN A 190 25.93 3.13 17.12
N GLU A 191 26.91 2.46 16.50
CA GLU A 191 27.51 2.88 15.24
C GLU A 191 26.49 2.94 14.10
N GLN A 192 25.55 1.99 14.04
CA GLN A 192 24.45 2.03 13.06
C GLN A 192 23.46 3.16 13.35
N LEU A 193 23.14 3.41 14.61
CA LEU A 193 22.25 4.51 14.99
C LEU A 193 22.89 5.86 14.64
N ASP A 194 24.19 6.02 14.88
CA ASP A 194 24.95 7.22 14.54
C ASP A 194 24.94 7.44 13.01
N GLU A 195 25.15 6.39 12.21
CA GLU A 195 25.02 6.46 10.74
C GLU A 195 23.60 6.91 10.32
N PHE A 196 22.55 6.41 10.99
CA PHE A 196 21.18 6.83 10.67
C PHE A 196 20.93 8.29 11.03
N TYR A 197 21.43 8.76 12.18
CA TYR A 197 21.33 10.16 12.58
C TYR A 197 22.07 11.07 11.61
N GLU A 198 23.25 10.68 11.13
CA GLU A 198 23.96 11.44 10.10
C GLU A 198 23.15 11.56 8.79
N ILE A 199 22.40 10.53 8.38
CA ILE A 199 21.54 10.63 7.20
C ILE A 199 20.40 11.61 7.43
N TYR A 200 19.77 11.59 8.62
CA TYR A 200 18.71 12.54 8.96
C TYR A 200 19.22 13.98 9.03
N ASP A 201 20.38 14.21 9.66
CA ASP A 201 20.97 15.54 9.80
C ASP A 201 21.38 16.13 8.43
N ASN A 202 21.73 15.27 7.48
CA ASN A 202 22.09 15.66 6.12
C ASN A 202 20.90 15.62 5.13
N GLU A 203 19.67 15.33 5.59
CA GLU A 203 18.51 15.34 4.72
C GLU A 203 18.19 16.76 4.22
N GLU A 204 18.26 16.97 2.90
CA GLU A 204 17.99 18.27 2.31
C GLU A 204 16.52 18.42 1.93
N ILE A 205 15.77 19.18 2.73
CA ILE A 205 14.41 19.60 2.41
C ILE A 205 14.46 20.81 1.48
N ARG A 206 14.17 20.60 0.19
CA ARG A 206 14.23 21.66 -0.83
C ARG A 206 13.20 22.77 -0.64
N GLY A 207 12.05 22.44 -0.05
CA GLY A 207 10.99 23.41 0.26
C GLY A 207 10.51 24.20 -0.97
N ALA A 208 10.57 25.52 -0.88
CA ALA A 208 10.04 26.44 -1.88
C ALA A 208 10.90 26.59 -3.14
N THR A 209 12.13 26.05 -3.15
CA THR A 209 13.04 26.14 -4.31
C THR A 209 12.64 25.10 -5.36
N PRO A 210 12.10 25.49 -6.52
CA PRO A 210 11.72 24.53 -7.56
C PRO A 210 12.96 23.86 -8.15
N ARG A 211 12.83 22.59 -8.52
CA ARG A 211 13.83 21.89 -9.34
C ARG A 211 13.29 21.78 -10.76
N TYR A 212 13.96 22.41 -11.70
CA TYR A 212 13.54 22.41 -13.10
C TYR A 212 14.17 21.25 -13.87
N TRP A 213 13.66 20.96 -15.06
CA TRP A 213 14.18 19.90 -15.92
C TRP A 213 15.63 20.18 -16.35
N GLU A 214 15.96 21.45 -16.53
CA GLU A 214 17.30 21.91 -16.88
C GLU A 214 18.32 21.69 -15.76
N ASP A 215 17.86 21.48 -14.52
CA ASP A 215 18.68 21.27 -13.33
C ASP A 215 18.96 19.79 -13.03
N VAL A 216 18.45 18.86 -13.85
CA VAL A 216 18.64 17.42 -13.66
C VAL A 216 19.36 16.77 -14.84
N ARG A 217 20.08 15.69 -14.57
CA ARG A 217 20.80 14.92 -15.61
C ARG A 217 20.39 13.46 -15.57
N GLU A 218 20.25 12.85 -16.75
CA GLU A 218 20.04 11.41 -16.85
C GLU A 218 21.18 10.66 -16.15
N GLY A 219 20.84 9.68 -15.30
CA GLY A 219 21.79 8.93 -14.49
C GLY A 219 22.22 9.61 -13.18
N GLU A 220 21.73 10.83 -12.87
CA GLU A 220 21.91 11.44 -11.56
C GLU A 220 21.28 10.55 -10.47
N LYS A 221 22.05 10.28 -9.41
CA LYS A 221 21.57 9.48 -8.28
C LYS A 221 20.68 10.33 -7.39
N LEU A 222 19.53 9.78 -7.01
CA LEU A 222 18.70 10.39 -5.97
C LEU A 222 19.44 10.34 -4.62
N PRO A 223 19.30 11.38 -3.78
CA PRO A 223 19.87 11.36 -2.44
C PRO A 223 19.27 10.20 -1.63
N PRO A 224 20.04 9.56 -0.75
CA PRO A 224 19.51 8.55 0.15
C PRO A 224 18.48 9.21 1.08
N MET A 225 17.36 8.54 1.29
CA MET A 225 16.34 8.95 2.25
C MET A 225 16.15 7.81 3.25
N MET A 226 16.34 8.10 4.52
CA MET A 226 16.14 7.13 5.59
C MET A 226 14.70 7.19 6.08
N LYS A 227 14.06 6.02 6.19
CA LYS A 227 12.74 5.84 6.82
C LYS A 227 12.85 4.74 7.86
N GLY A 228 13.31 5.07 9.06
CA GLY A 228 13.51 4.09 10.13
C GLY A 228 14.80 4.30 10.91
N PRO A 229 14.98 3.59 12.04
CA PRO A 229 14.85 2.13 12.12
C PRO A 229 13.41 1.63 12.18
N MET A 230 13.11 0.52 11.49
CA MET A 230 11.79 -0.11 11.60
C MET A 230 11.59 -0.73 12.98
N THR A 231 10.60 -0.24 13.70
CA THR A 231 10.25 -0.73 15.04
C THR A 231 8.78 -1.16 15.09
N VAL A 232 8.42 -1.94 16.10
CA VAL A 232 7.00 -2.29 16.36
C VAL A 232 6.15 -1.03 16.51
N THR A 233 6.68 0.00 17.19
CA THR A 233 6.02 1.30 17.31
C THR A 233 5.79 1.94 15.94
N GLY A 234 6.80 1.94 15.06
CA GLY A 234 6.66 2.43 13.69
C GLY A 234 5.55 1.72 12.90
N PHE A 235 5.44 0.39 13.02
CA PHE A 235 4.35 -0.37 12.41
C PHE A 235 2.97 -0.01 12.98
N ILE A 236 2.87 0.23 14.28
CA ILE A 236 1.62 0.68 14.91
C ILE A 236 1.25 2.08 14.38
N CYS A 237 2.20 3.01 14.33
CA CYS A 237 1.99 4.35 13.76
C CYS A 237 1.52 4.28 12.30
N TYR A 238 2.17 3.44 11.48
CA TYR A 238 1.77 3.19 10.11
C TYR A 238 0.33 2.65 10.03
N ALA A 239 -0.01 1.63 10.82
CA ALA A 239 -1.34 1.05 10.84
C ALA A 239 -2.42 2.08 11.25
N GLN A 240 -2.13 2.97 12.21
CA GLN A 240 -3.05 4.04 12.63
C GLN A 240 -3.26 5.10 11.54
N GLY A 241 -2.20 5.48 10.82
CA GLY A 241 -2.31 6.43 9.70
C GLY A 241 -3.04 5.81 8.51
N TRP A 242 -2.68 4.57 8.16
CA TRP A 242 -3.19 3.83 7.01
C TRP A 242 -4.62 3.32 7.18
N GLY A 243 -4.99 2.91 8.40
CA GLY A 243 -6.34 2.48 8.75
C GLY A 243 -6.58 1.00 9.01
N GLY A 244 -5.49 0.25 9.23
CA GLY A 244 -5.50 -1.18 9.58
C GLY A 244 -5.89 -2.12 8.45
#